data_AF-A0A3B8R5G6-F1
#
_entry.id   AF-A0A3B8R5G6-F1
#
_cell.length_a   1.000
_cell.length_b   1.000
_cell.length_c   1.000
_cell.angle_alpha   90.00
_cell.angle_beta   90.00
_cell.angle_gamma   90.00
#
_symmetry.space_group_name_H-M   'P 1'
#
loop_
_entity.id
_entity.type
_entity.pdbx_description
1 polymer ?
#
loop_
_entity_poly.entity_id
_entity_poly.type
_entity_poly.pdbx_seq_one_letter_code
_entity_poly.pdbx_strand_id
1 'polypeptide(L)'
;MKIIRPVGTLLSIFIAFSAVAETTLEEIVVTAQRREQSLQEVPVSVTAFTGEAIERRNIKSATDYLALTPNVSFTEDGQAGSRGLGISVRGVNNLVSGENAVVNSIGVYLDGFSVASVPTQVANPFLPDMERLEVLRGPQGTYFGRNAVGGALNMATRNPTDEFGWKILAGGESYKGANEQHNVMTMVNLPVSDAFGLRGLAYYEESGGLVDNICRRGADAANCPTAGINGFTPNGAKDSGHEHLNLRLKALWEMSADTQIALTLIYADEDQGHDENVPSGIMDLDTVDSFGIQTAIDPGTGFWPNNRNELSHDLAESNSNETSVAILNVSHQWNEAWVLKSTTGLIKATQKRRFDNDGVGGLDGLGRINQYEGSSWSTELRAEGSFDAMELVLGAIYSRDRQEQQNNVFVSTGAELGHQSVGGVGILPPFPEGLGLLLNAKNHEITGLALFGDVTYHVTDSLDLIVG
;
A
#
# COMPACT_ATOMS: atom_id res chain seq x y z
N MET A 1 38.50 -6.36 -40.02
CA MET A 1 38.35 -5.32 -38.98
C MET A 1 37.52 -5.92 -37.86
N LYS A 2 38.16 -6.39 -36.78
CA LYS A 2 37.49 -7.07 -35.65
C LYS A 2 37.06 -6.02 -34.63
N ILE A 3 35.77 -5.96 -34.32
CA ILE A 3 35.19 -5.06 -33.31
C ILE A 3 35.37 -5.71 -31.93
N ILE A 4 36.10 -5.02 -31.07
CA ILE A 4 36.33 -5.39 -29.67
C ILE A 4 35.16 -4.82 -28.85
N ARG A 5 34.48 -5.66 -28.06
CA ARG A 5 33.50 -5.23 -27.04
C ARG A 5 34.22 -5.13 -25.69
N PRO A 6 34.08 -4.04 -24.91
CA PRO A 6 34.60 -4.00 -23.56
C PRO A 6 33.63 -4.70 -22.61
N VAL A 7 34.18 -5.60 -21.78
CA VAL A 7 33.48 -6.22 -20.64
C VAL A 7 33.90 -5.42 -19.40
N GLY A 8 32.96 -4.70 -18.79
CA GLY A 8 33.18 -4.04 -17.51
C GLY A 8 33.28 -5.08 -16.40
N THR A 9 34.39 -5.09 -15.67
CA THR A 9 34.62 -5.99 -14.53
C THR A 9 34.43 -5.18 -13.24
N LEU A 10 33.41 -5.52 -12.44
CA LEU A 10 33.25 -5.03 -11.07
C LEU A 10 34.19 -5.84 -10.15
N LEU A 11 35.08 -5.15 -9.44
CA LEU A 11 35.99 -5.75 -8.47
C LEU A 11 35.49 -5.41 -7.06
N SER A 12 34.79 -6.36 -6.42
CA SER A 12 34.45 -6.28 -5.00
C SER A 12 35.55 -6.97 -4.19
N ILE A 13 36.27 -6.23 -3.35
CA ILE A 13 37.24 -6.80 -2.40
C ILE A 13 36.52 -7.01 -1.08
N PHE A 14 36.24 -8.28 -0.72
CA PHE A 14 35.81 -8.67 0.62
C PHE A 14 37.00 -9.24 1.39
N ILE A 15 37.37 -8.61 2.50
CA ILE A 15 38.24 -9.22 3.50
C ILE A 15 37.32 -9.92 4.50
N ALA A 16 37.28 -11.25 4.45
CA ALA A 16 36.49 -12.06 5.38
C ALA A 16 37.35 -12.41 6.61
N PHE A 17 36.97 -11.88 7.77
CA PHE A 17 37.35 -12.47 9.06
C PHE A 17 36.31 -13.55 9.38
N SER A 18 36.75 -14.80 9.50
CA SER A 18 35.87 -15.91 9.85
C SER A 18 35.68 -15.93 11.37
N ALA A 19 34.61 -15.31 11.87
CA ALA A 19 34.08 -15.62 13.19
C ALA A 19 33.14 -16.82 13.05
N VAL A 20 33.38 -17.87 13.84
CA VAL A 20 32.44 -18.99 13.97
C VAL A 20 31.24 -18.45 14.76
N ALA A 21 30.19 -18.06 14.05
CA ALA A 21 28.90 -17.78 14.67
C ALA A 21 28.28 -19.12 15.08
N GLU A 22 27.99 -19.30 16.37
CA GLU A 22 27.02 -20.31 16.78
C GLU A 22 25.73 -20.06 16.01
N THR A 23 25.28 -21.04 15.23
CA THR A 23 23.92 -21.06 14.70
C THR A 23 22.96 -21.35 15.85
N THR A 24 22.76 -20.37 16.72
CA THR A 24 21.54 -20.28 17.52
C THR A 24 20.40 -20.00 16.54
N LEU A 25 19.33 -20.79 16.60
CA LEU A 25 18.10 -20.45 15.90
C LEU A 25 17.60 -19.16 16.54
N GLU A 26 17.62 -18.06 15.79
CA GLU A 26 17.01 -16.81 16.24
C GLU A 26 15.53 -17.03 16.48
N GLU A 27 15.09 -16.71 17.70
CA GLU A 27 13.69 -16.76 18.07
C GLU A 27 12.93 -15.64 17.37
N ILE A 28 11.88 -16.00 16.64
CA ILE A 28 11.00 -15.03 15.97
C ILE A 28 9.88 -14.68 16.94
N VAL A 29 9.92 -13.46 17.48
CA VAL A 29 8.85 -12.93 18.32
C VAL A 29 7.73 -12.35 17.44
N VAL A 30 6.49 -12.71 17.76
CA VAL A 30 5.28 -12.21 17.09
C VAL A 30 4.30 -11.64 18.11
N THR A 31 3.34 -10.86 17.63
CA THR A 31 2.24 -10.29 18.42
C THR A 31 0.87 -10.80 18.00
N ALA A 32 0.82 -12.04 17.51
CA ALA A 32 -0.34 -12.63 16.88
C ALA A 32 -1.56 -12.81 17.82
N GLN A 33 -1.34 -12.84 19.14
CA GLN A 33 -2.40 -12.85 20.15
C GLN A 33 -2.40 -11.56 20.99
N ARG A 34 -1.92 -10.44 20.42
CA ARG A 34 -1.71 -9.13 21.09
C ARG A 34 -0.71 -9.14 22.25
N ARG A 35 -0.08 -10.27 22.55
CA ARG A 35 1.07 -10.44 23.45
C ARG A 35 2.31 -10.82 22.63
N GLU A 36 3.49 -10.44 23.09
CA GLU A 36 4.75 -10.86 22.48
C GLU A 36 5.05 -12.31 22.86
N GLN A 37 5.18 -13.18 21.86
CA GLN A 37 5.35 -14.63 22.04
C GLN A 37 6.24 -15.21 20.96
N SER A 38 6.85 -16.35 21.24
CA SER A 38 7.59 -17.13 20.26
C SER A 38 6.68 -17.62 19.13
N LEU A 39 7.10 -17.48 17.88
CA LEU A 39 6.38 -18.03 16.73
C LEU A 39 6.10 -19.54 16.86
N GLN A 40 6.95 -20.27 17.59
CA GLN A 40 6.81 -21.71 17.81
C GLN A 40 5.72 -22.07 18.83
N GLU A 41 5.34 -21.14 19.71
CA GLU A 41 4.38 -21.35 20.79
C GLU A 41 2.98 -20.84 20.43
N VAL A 42 2.88 -19.97 19.43
CA VAL A 42 1.63 -19.35 19.01
C VAL A 42 0.75 -20.35 18.26
N PRO A 43 -0.47 -20.68 18.75
CA PRO A 43 -1.35 -21.68 18.14
C PRO A 43 -2.19 -21.09 17.00
N VAL A 44 -1.65 -20.14 16.24
CA VAL A 44 -2.30 -19.56 15.06
C VAL A 44 -1.41 -19.66 13.82
N SER A 45 -2.05 -19.75 12.66
CA SER A 45 -1.36 -19.87 11.38
C SER A 45 -0.80 -18.51 10.95
N VAL A 46 0.39 -18.15 11.43
CA VAL A 46 1.07 -16.89 11.12
C VAL A 46 2.29 -17.12 10.20
N THR A 47 2.57 -16.14 9.35
CA THR A 47 3.84 -16.01 8.62
C THR A 47 4.46 -14.68 9.03
N ALA A 48 5.66 -14.71 9.60
CA ALA A 48 6.32 -13.53 10.13
C ALA A 48 7.64 -13.24 9.39
N PHE A 49 7.90 -11.96 9.18
CA PHE A 49 9.12 -11.43 8.59
C PHE A 49 9.75 -10.47 9.59
N THR A 50 10.95 -10.79 10.07
CA THR A 50 11.73 -9.87 10.90
C THR A 50 12.24 -8.69 10.06
N GLY A 51 12.57 -7.57 10.70
CA GLY A 51 13.13 -6.43 10.00
C GLY A 51 14.40 -6.76 9.19
N GLU A 52 15.25 -7.67 9.69
CA GLU A 52 16.41 -8.16 8.95
C GLU A 52 15.99 -9.01 7.73
N ALA A 53 14.94 -9.83 7.84
CA ALA A 53 14.43 -10.60 6.72
C ALA A 53 13.80 -9.70 5.64
N ILE A 54 13.09 -8.64 6.03
CA ILE A 54 12.54 -7.62 5.13
C ILE A 54 13.67 -6.98 4.31
N GLU A 55 14.76 -6.57 4.98
CA GLU A 55 15.92 -5.97 4.33
C GLU A 55 16.68 -6.96 3.44
N ARG A 56 17.06 -8.14 3.97
CA ARG A 56 17.88 -9.14 3.23
C ARG A 56 17.17 -9.70 1.99
N ARG A 57 15.85 -9.80 2.03
CA ARG A 57 15.03 -10.30 0.91
C ARG A 57 14.54 -9.19 -0.02
N ASN A 58 14.86 -7.93 0.27
CA ASN A 58 14.42 -6.78 -0.51
C ASN A 58 12.89 -6.74 -0.67
N ILE A 59 12.17 -6.97 0.44
CA ILE A 59 10.70 -6.86 0.48
C ILE A 59 10.37 -5.37 0.49
N LYS A 60 9.92 -4.85 -0.66
CA LYS A 60 9.67 -3.42 -0.90
C LYS A 60 8.19 -3.06 -0.73
N SER A 61 7.28 -4.00 -0.98
CA SER A 61 5.84 -3.77 -0.95
C SER A 61 5.07 -4.91 -0.29
N ALA A 62 3.76 -4.72 -0.18
CA ALA A 62 2.86 -5.77 0.26
C ALA A 62 2.77 -6.97 -0.67
N THR A 63 2.95 -6.79 -1.97
CA THR A 63 2.90 -7.92 -2.90
C THR A 63 4.07 -8.87 -2.74
N ASP A 64 5.24 -8.37 -2.34
CA ASP A 64 6.41 -9.19 -2.03
C ASP A 64 6.14 -10.15 -0.85
N TYR A 65 5.68 -9.63 0.30
CA TYR A 65 5.47 -10.50 1.47
C TYR A 65 4.22 -11.36 1.34
N LEU A 66 3.17 -10.89 0.65
CA LEU A 66 1.96 -11.69 0.41
C LEU A 66 2.28 -12.85 -0.54
N ALA A 67 3.12 -12.66 -1.56
CA ALA A 67 3.58 -13.73 -2.44
C ALA A 67 4.42 -14.79 -1.72
N LEU A 68 5.16 -14.39 -0.68
CA LEU A 68 5.92 -15.29 0.19
C LEU A 68 5.07 -15.97 1.26
N THR A 69 3.78 -15.66 1.35
CA THR A 69 2.88 -16.20 2.37
C THR A 69 1.97 -17.31 1.79
N PRO A 70 1.98 -18.54 2.33
CA PRO A 70 1.17 -19.62 1.80
C PRO A 70 -0.34 -19.41 2.03
N ASN A 71 -1.16 -19.86 1.07
CA ASN A 71 -2.63 -19.73 1.07
C ASN A 71 -3.12 -18.28 1.10
N VAL A 72 -2.34 -17.38 0.50
CA VAL A 72 -2.68 -15.99 0.26
C VAL A 72 -2.64 -15.76 -1.24
N SER A 73 -3.63 -15.02 -1.75
CA SER A 73 -3.62 -14.49 -3.11
C SER A 73 -4.01 -13.03 -3.07
N PHE A 74 -3.53 -12.25 -4.01
CA PHE A 74 -3.84 -10.83 -4.08
C PHE A 74 -4.02 -10.39 -5.53
N THR A 75 -4.73 -9.28 -5.70
CA THR A 75 -4.85 -8.57 -6.97
C THR A 75 -4.38 -7.15 -6.74
N GLU A 76 -3.41 -6.70 -7.53
CA GLU A 76 -3.13 -5.27 -7.68
C GLU A 76 -4.23 -4.70 -8.57
N ASP A 77 -5.03 -3.80 -8.01
CA ASP A 77 -6.05 -3.09 -8.76
C ASP A 77 -5.48 -1.71 -9.12
N GLY A 78 -5.11 -1.52 -10.38
CA GLY A 78 -4.66 -0.22 -10.92
C GLY A 78 -5.66 0.90 -10.63
N GLN A 79 -6.95 0.57 -10.40
CA GLN A 79 -8.02 1.48 -9.99
C GLN A 79 -7.81 2.14 -8.61
N ALA A 80 -6.69 1.92 -7.95
CA ALA A 80 -6.33 2.59 -6.71
C ALA A 80 -4.85 3.02 -6.67
N GLY A 81 -4.15 2.96 -7.80
CA GLY A 81 -2.69 3.14 -7.91
C GLY A 81 -1.89 1.95 -7.38
N SER A 82 -0.58 2.13 -7.28
CA SER A 82 0.43 1.16 -6.79
C SER A 82 0.14 0.53 -5.41
N ARG A 83 -0.83 1.09 -4.66
CA ARG A 83 -1.15 0.71 -3.28
C ARG A 83 -2.51 0.02 -3.11
N GLY A 84 -3.31 -0.05 -4.18
CA GLY A 84 -4.58 -0.76 -4.21
C GLY A 84 -4.42 -2.28 -4.22
N LEU A 85 -4.70 -2.95 -3.10
CA LEU A 85 -4.61 -4.40 -3.01
C LEU A 85 -5.93 -5.05 -2.58
N GLY A 86 -6.45 -5.92 -3.45
CA GLY A 86 -7.45 -6.91 -3.07
C GLY A 86 -6.75 -8.12 -2.48
N ILE A 87 -6.93 -8.39 -1.18
CA ILE A 87 -6.27 -9.50 -0.49
C ILE A 87 -7.28 -10.62 -0.23
N SER A 88 -6.89 -11.85 -0.54
CA SER A 88 -7.61 -13.06 -0.17
C SER A 88 -6.74 -14.00 0.65
N VAL A 89 -7.28 -14.50 1.75
CA VAL A 89 -6.61 -15.47 2.61
C VAL A 89 -7.50 -16.69 2.75
N ARG A 90 -6.98 -17.87 2.36
CA ARG A 90 -7.74 -19.13 2.31
C ARG A 90 -9.08 -19.01 1.56
N GLY A 91 -9.13 -18.19 0.50
CA GLY A 91 -10.32 -17.95 -0.31
C GLY A 91 -11.33 -16.96 0.28
N VAL A 92 -11.08 -16.41 1.48
CA VAL A 92 -11.89 -15.34 2.05
C VAL A 92 -11.41 -14.00 1.52
N ASN A 93 -12.28 -13.23 0.89
CA ASN A 93 -12.00 -11.89 0.35
C ASN A 93 -13.26 -11.02 0.41
N ASN A 94 -13.10 -9.75 0.04
CA ASN A 94 -14.24 -8.87 -0.18
C ASN A 94 -14.95 -9.27 -1.48
N LEU A 95 -16.25 -9.56 -1.39
CA LEU A 95 -17.09 -9.79 -2.57
C LEU A 95 -17.35 -8.52 -3.39
N VAL A 96 -17.10 -7.36 -2.79
CA VAL A 96 -17.19 -6.04 -3.44
C VAL A 96 -15.79 -5.46 -3.51
N SER A 97 -15.32 -5.21 -4.74
CA SER A 97 -14.03 -4.60 -5.05
C SER A 97 -14.21 -3.17 -5.63
N GLY A 98 -13.09 -2.47 -5.82
CA GLY A 98 -13.06 -1.13 -6.41
C GLY A 98 -13.73 -0.05 -5.55
N GLU A 99 -14.28 0.97 -6.22
CA GLU A 99 -14.86 2.19 -5.62
C GLU A 99 -16.08 1.93 -4.71
N ASN A 100 -16.55 0.69 -4.60
CA ASN A 100 -17.69 0.27 -3.77
C ASN A 100 -17.27 -0.50 -2.52
N ALA A 101 -15.99 -0.84 -2.35
CA ALA A 101 -15.49 -1.59 -1.21
C ALA A 101 -15.31 -0.69 0.01
N VAL A 102 -16.22 -0.79 0.99
CA VAL A 102 -16.19 0.01 2.24
C VAL A 102 -15.70 -0.82 3.44
N VAL A 103 -15.74 -2.15 3.33
CA VAL A 103 -15.42 -3.11 4.39
C VAL A 103 -14.34 -4.07 3.90
N ASN A 104 -13.31 -4.28 4.72
CA ASN A 104 -12.23 -5.20 4.44
C ASN A 104 -12.43 -6.55 5.14
N SER A 105 -12.02 -7.63 4.50
CA SER A 105 -12.05 -8.99 5.07
C SER A 105 -10.74 -9.35 5.78
N ILE A 106 -9.70 -8.55 5.56
CA ILE A 106 -8.39 -8.65 6.18
C ILE A 106 -8.17 -7.39 7.04
N GLY A 107 -7.89 -7.59 8.34
CA GLY A 107 -7.61 -6.49 9.26
C GLY A 107 -6.20 -5.96 9.03
N VAL A 108 -5.98 -4.65 9.13
CA VAL A 108 -4.64 -4.06 8.98
C VAL A 108 -4.28 -3.29 10.23
N TYR A 109 -3.09 -3.59 10.77
CA TYR A 109 -2.61 -3.07 12.03
C TYR A 109 -1.20 -2.54 11.88
N LEU A 110 -0.98 -1.31 12.34
CA LEU A 110 0.33 -0.67 12.39
C LEU A 110 0.59 -0.20 13.82
N ASP A 111 1.68 -0.65 14.46
CA ASP A 111 1.99 -0.34 15.86
C ASP A 111 0.77 -0.54 16.80
N GLY A 112 -0.03 -1.58 16.53
CA GLY A 112 -1.25 -1.92 17.28
C GLY A 112 -2.51 -1.12 16.90
N PHE A 113 -2.39 -0.04 16.11
CA PHE A 113 -3.52 0.74 15.63
C PHE A 113 -4.30 0.01 14.53
N SER A 114 -5.61 -0.17 14.74
CA SER A 114 -6.52 -0.77 13.76
C SER A 114 -6.89 0.22 12.66
N VAL A 115 -6.45 -0.05 11.43
CA VAL A 115 -6.78 0.78 10.27
C VAL A 115 -7.86 0.09 9.46
N ALA A 116 -9.11 0.51 9.67
CA ALA A 116 -10.25 -0.23 9.13
C ALA A 116 -10.74 0.27 7.77
N SER A 117 -10.80 1.59 7.57
CA SER A 117 -11.46 2.20 6.40
C SER A 117 -10.85 3.56 6.04
N VAL A 118 -9.66 3.56 5.43
CA VAL A 118 -9.16 4.72 4.67
C VAL A 118 -8.86 4.29 3.23
N PRO A 119 -8.92 5.22 2.25
CA PRO A 119 -8.48 4.94 0.89
C PRO A 119 -7.08 4.31 0.85
N THR A 120 -7.03 3.09 0.31
CA THR A 120 -6.00 2.60 -0.63
C THR A 120 -4.52 2.64 -0.23
N GLN A 121 -4.12 2.90 1.02
CA GLN A 121 -2.68 3.01 1.34
C GLN A 121 -2.12 2.13 2.48
N VAL A 122 -2.95 1.63 3.41
CA VAL A 122 -2.40 1.06 4.65
C VAL A 122 -2.07 -0.43 4.56
N ALA A 123 -2.75 -1.17 3.69
CA ALA A 123 -2.40 -2.57 3.43
C ALA A 123 -1.02 -2.72 2.75
N ASN A 124 -0.51 -1.65 2.14
CA ASN A 124 0.81 -1.57 1.52
C ASN A 124 1.60 -0.37 2.08
N PRO A 125 2.05 -0.38 3.34
CA PRO A 125 2.78 0.75 3.90
C PRO A 125 4.24 0.74 3.44
N PHE A 126 4.93 1.85 3.66
CA PHE A 126 6.37 1.92 3.46
C PHE A 126 7.12 0.98 4.45
N LEU A 127 7.74 -0.08 3.91
CA LEU A 127 8.35 -1.18 4.67
C LEU A 127 9.80 -1.00 5.16
N PRO A 128 10.61 -0.04 4.68
CA PRO A 128 11.90 0.19 5.30
C PRO A 128 11.79 0.58 6.77
N ASP A 129 12.79 0.14 7.54
CA ASP A 129 12.89 0.37 8.99
C ASP A 129 11.70 -0.16 9.81
N MET A 130 11.22 -1.34 9.45
CA MET A 130 10.23 -2.10 10.20
C MET A 130 10.92 -3.06 11.16
N GLU A 131 10.32 -3.27 12.33
CA GLU A 131 10.77 -4.27 13.30
C GLU A 131 10.32 -5.66 12.87
N ARG A 132 9.05 -5.76 12.47
CA ARG A 132 8.46 -7.01 11.98
C ARG A 132 7.20 -6.76 11.17
N LEU A 133 6.85 -7.75 10.36
CA LEU A 133 5.60 -7.88 9.65
C LEU A 133 5.04 -9.29 9.84
N GLU A 134 3.77 -9.39 10.18
CA GLU A 134 3.07 -10.64 10.48
C GLU A 134 1.82 -10.74 9.60
N VAL A 135 1.66 -11.87 8.90
CA VAL A 135 0.46 -12.24 8.15
C VAL A 135 -0.25 -13.37 8.88
N LEU A 136 -1.35 -13.04 9.56
CA LEU A 136 -2.19 -14.00 10.27
C LEU A 136 -3.24 -14.55 9.31
N ARG A 137 -3.34 -15.88 9.22
CA ARG A 137 -4.22 -16.56 8.27
C ARG A 137 -5.37 -17.26 8.96
N GLY A 138 -6.58 -16.96 8.50
CA GLY A 138 -7.84 -17.44 9.08
C GLY A 138 -8.47 -16.41 10.01
N PRO A 139 -9.65 -16.71 10.58
CA PRO A 139 -10.38 -15.76 11.40
C PRO A 139 -9.57 -15.26 12.61
N GLN A 140 -9.49 -13.93 12.74
CA GLN A 140 -8.75 -13.22 13.79
C GLN A 140 -9.64 -12.22 14.54
N GLY A 141 -10.96 -12.48 14.59
CA GLY A 141 -11.94 -11.57 15.19
C GLY A 141 -11.72 -11.31 16.69
N THR A 142 -11.22 -12.28 17.45
CA THR A 142 -10.96 -12.12 18.90
C THR A 142 -9.86 -11.08 19.14
N TYR A 143 -8.70 -11.20 18.49
CA TYR A 143 -7.55 -10.32 18.75
C TYR A 143 -7.54 -9.05 17.89
N PHE A 144 -8.09 -9.13 16.68
CA PHE A 144 -8.00 -8.06 15.67
C PHE A 144 -9.38 -7.53 15.26
N GLY A 145 -10.44 -7.89 16.00
CA GLY A 145 -11.74 -7.24 15.92
C GLY A 145 -12.37 -7.26 14.53
N ARG A 146 -13.01 -6.13 14.17
CA ARG A 146 -13.69 -5.96 12.88
C ARG A 146 -12.72 -6.19 11.71
N ASN A 147 -13.28 -6.60 10.58
CA ASN A 147 -12.57 -6.77 9.31
C ASN A 147 -11.48 -7.86 9.31
N ALA A 148 -11.43 -8.73 10.31
CA ALA A 148 -10.41 -9.78 10.43
C ALA A 148 -10.95 -11.21 10.18
N VAL A 149 -11.93 -11.37 9.29
CA VAL A 149 -12.59 -12.67 9.02
C VAL A 149 -11.68 -13.62 8.24
N GLY A 150 -10.94 -13.10 7.26
CA GLY A 150 -9.97 -13.89 6.49
C GLY A 150 -8.59 -13.95 7.15
N GLY A 151 -8.26 -12.96 7.99
CA GLY A 151 -6.92 -12.81 8.57
C GLY A 151 -6.64 -11.39 9.02
N ALA A 152 -5.38 -11.15 9.37
CA ALA A 152 -4.87 -9.82 9.69
C ALA A 152 -3.44 -9.64 9.20
N LEU A 153 -3.11 -8.41 8.81
CA LEU A 153 -1.76 -7.90 8.59
C LEU A 153 -1.37 -7.09 9.82
N ASN A 154 -0.32 -7.49 10.53
CA ASN A 154 0.14 -6.81 11.72
C ASN A 154 1.59 -6.37 11.55
N MET A 155 1.84 -5.09 11.71
CA MET A 155 3.09 -4.44 11.34
C MET A 155 3.59 -3.60 12.51
N ALA A 156 4.88 -3.72 12.83
CA ALA A 156 5.50 -2.94 13.89
C ALA A 156 6.71 -2.18 13.34
N THR A 157 6.74 -0.88 13.59
CA THR A 157 7.88 -0.02 13.27
C THR A 157 8.96 -0.16 14.34
N ARG A 158 10.24 0.00 13.97
CA ARG A 158 11.33 -0.08 14.95
C ARG A 158 11.21 0.98 16.02
N ASN A 159 11.38 0.56 17.28
CA ASN A 159 11.50 1.49 18.40
C ASN A 159 12.87 2.19 18.39
N PRO A 160 12.98 3.39 18.97
CA PRO A 160 14.27 3.96 19.34
C PRO A 160 15.08 3.00 20.22
N THR A 161 16.39 2.95 20.01
CA THR A 161 17.34 2.19 20.83
C THR A 161 18.22 3.11 21.67
N ASP A 162 18.91 2.56 22.66
CA ASP A 162 19.79 3.32 23.58
C ASP A 162 21.12 3.75 22.94
N GLU A 163 21.42 3.28 21.74
CA GLU A 163 22.62 3.64 20.99
C GLU A 163 22.32 4.65 19.89
N PHE A 164 23.15 5.69 19.78
CA PHE A 164 23.11 6.58 18.62
C PHE A 164 23.48 5.79 17.35
N GLY A 165 22.64 5.89 16.33
CA GLY A 165 22.85 5.17 15.07
C GLY A 165 22.28 5.94 13.91
N TRP A 166 22.83 5.73 12.72
CA TRP A 166 22.29 6.30 11.49
C TRP A 166 22.55 5.36 10.33
N LYS A 167 21.69 5.42 9.31
CA LYS A 167 21.78 4.64 8.08
C LYS A 167 21.37 5.53 6.92
N ILE A 168 22.17 5.55 5.87
CA ILE A 168 21.81 6.14 4.59
C ILE A 168 21.88 5.05 3.54
N LEU A 169 20.80 4.87 2.78
CA LEU A 169 20.76 4.06 1.58
C LEU A 169 20.48 4.98 0.39
N ALA A 170 21.25 4.85 -0.67
CA ALA A 170 20.97 5.49 -1.94
C ALA A 170 20.97 4.42 -3.03
N GLY A 171 19.98 4.47 -3.92
CA GLY A 171 19.82 3.51 -5.00
C GLY A 171 19.57 4.20 -6.33
N GLY A 172 19.90 3.46 -7.40
CA GLY A 172 19.66 3.85 -8.77
C GLY A 172 19.36 2.59 -9.58
N GLU A 173 18.26 2.60 -10.33
CA GLU A 173 17.83 1.52 -11.20
C GLU A 173 17.68 2.05 -12.64
N SER A 174 18.11 1.24 -13.61
CA SER A 174 18.01 1.57 -15.03
C SER A 174 17.73 0.29 -15.81
N TYR A 175 16.72 0.34 -16.66
CA TYR A 175 16.26 -0.79 -17.46
C TYR A 175 16.25 -0.41 -18.93
N LYS A 176 16.49 -1.38 -19.81
CA LYS A 176 16.39 -1.14 -21.25
C LYS A 176 14.92 -0.98 -21.64
N GLY A 177 14.54 0.21 -22.10
CA GLY A 177 13.16 0.50 -22.52
C GLY A 177 12.23 0.88 -21.37
N ALA A 178 12.80 1.34 -20.26
CA ALA A 178 12.08 2.02 -19.18
C ALA A 178 12.96 3.15 -18.65
N ASN A 179 12.36 4.07 -17.91
CA ASN A 179 13.06 5.24 -17.42
C ASN A 179 13.87 4.94 -16.15
N GLU A 180 14.77 5.85 -15.81
CA GLU A 180 15.63 5.72 -14.64
C GLU A 180 14.83 5.97 -13.35
N GLN A 181 15.26 5.31 -12.27
CA GLN A 181 14.73 5.50 -10.93
C GLN A 181 15.88 5.73 -9.96
N HIS A 182 15.69 6.66 -9.03
CA HIS A 182 16.64 6.98 -7.99
C HIS A 182 15.92 7.19 -6.66
N ASN A 183 16.52 6.69 -5.59
CA ASN A 183 15.96 6.83 -4.26
C ASN A 183 17.04 7.08 -3.21
N VAL A 184 16.62 7.74 -2.13
CA VAL A 184 17.43 7.95 -0.94
C VAL A 184 16.58 7.69 0.30
N MET A 185 17.13 6.93 1.22
CA MET A 185 16.57 6.68 2.55
C MET A 185 17.60 7.11 3.58
N THR A 186 17.16 7.87 4.57
CA THR A 186 17.95 8.19 5.76
C THR A 186 17.17 7.78 7.00
N MET A 187 17.82 7.06 7.90
CA MET A 187 17.30 6.75 9.23
C MET A 187 18.30 7.23 10.27
N VAL A 188 17.80 7.83 11.35
CA VAL A 188 18.59 8.27 12.50
C VAL A 188 17.92 7.78 13.78
N ASN A 189 18.70 7.13 14.64
CA ASN A 189 18.36 6.78 16.00
C ASN A 189 19.12 7.68 16.97
N LEU A 190 18.40 8.34 17.87
CA LEU A 190 18.94 9.31 18.81
C LEU A 190 18.45 8.99 20.24
N PRO A 191 19.30 8.43 21.11
CA PRO A 191 19.04 8.38 22.54
C PRO A 191 19.20 9.79 23.12
N VAL A 192 18.09 10.45 23.43
CA VAL A 192 18.09 11.84 23.94
C VAL A 192 18.44 11.85 25.42
N SER A 193 18.00 10.83 26.17
CA SER A 193 18.38 10.53 27.55
C SER A 193 18.18 9.04 27.83
N ASP A 194 18.57 8.58 29.02
CA ASP A 194 18.35 7.19 29.48
C ASP A 194 16.87 6.77 29.48
N ALA A 195 15.94 7.73 29.46
CA ALA A 195 14.50 7.48 29.51
C ALA A 195 13.78 7.92 28.23
N PHE A 196 14.44 8.60 27.29
CA PHE A 196 13.78 9.15 26.11
C PHE A 196 14.61 8.95 24.85
N GLY A 197 14.02 8.28 23.86
CA GLY A 197 14.62 8.01 22.57
C GLY A 197 13.79 8.57 21.42
N LEU A 198 14.47 8.97 20.36
CA LEU A 198 13.88 9.38 19.09
C LEU A 198 14.43 8.53 17.94
N ARG A 199 13.57 8.19 16.99
CA ARG A 199 13.96 7.54 15.74
C ARG A 199 13.25 8.22 14.58
N GLY A 200 14.02 8.73 13.63
CA GLY A 200 13.50 9.39 12.43
C GLY A 200 13.89 8.63 11.17
N LEU A 201 12.98 8.58 10.20
CA LEU A 201 13.24 8.11 8.85
C LEU A 201 12.69 9.12 7.84
N ALA A 202 13.47 9.36 6.78
CA ALA A 202 13.05 10.07 5.60
C ALA A 202 13.40 9.24 4.36
N TYR A 203 12.46 9.15 3.43
CA TYR A 203 12.61 8.48 2.15
C TYR A 203 12.14 9.40 1.04
N TYR A 204 12.91 9.47 -0.03
CA TYR A 204 12.48 10.09 -1.27
C TYR A 204 12.86 9.16 -2.43
N GLU A 205 11.92 8.99 -3.35
CA GLU A 205 12.12 8.29 -4.61
C GLU A 205 11.52 9.11 -5.75
N GLU A 206 12.23 9.12 -6.87
CA GLU A 206 11.75 9.61 -8.15
C GLU A 206 12.03 8.52 -9.18
N SER A 207 11.01 8.18 -9.95
CA SER A 207 11.07 7.19 -11.03
C SER A 207 10.43 7.77 -12.28
N GLY A 208 11.06 7.60 -13.43
CA GLY A 208 10.42 7.95 -14.69
C GLY A 208 9.38 6.92 -15.17
N GLY A 209 9.19 5.81 -14.44
CA GLY A 209 8.19 4.79 -14.76
C GLY A 209 8.62 3.81 -15.85
N LEU A 210 7.73 2.88 -16.18
CA LEU A 210 7.96 1.79 -17.13
C LEU A 210 7.34 2.03 -18.51
N VAL A 211 6.40 2.96 -18.60
CA VAL A 211 5.59 3.27 -19.77
C VAL A 211 5.71 4.76 -20.10
N ASP A 212 5.97 5.05 -21.37
CA ASP A 212 6.10 6.37 -21.97
C ASP A 212 4.80 6.78 -22.66
N ASN A 213 4.37 8.02 -22.45
CA ASN A 213 3.26 8.60 -23.19
C ASN A 213 3.78 9.36 -24.42
N ILE A 214 3.57 8.78 -25.60
CA ILE A 214 4.02 9.37 -26.87
C ILE A 214 3.19 10.62 -27.26
N CYS A 215 2.01 10.79 -26.66
CA CYS A 215 1.10 11.93 -26.84
C CYS A 215 1.10 12.93 -25.67
N ARG A 216 2.20 12.99 -24.90
CA ARG A 216 2.38 14.00 -23.84
C ARG A 216 2.27 15.44 -24.34
N ARG A 217 2.00 16.37 -23.42
CA ARG A 217 1.92 17.81 -23.71
C ARG A 217 3.10 18.32 -24.55
N GLY A 218 2.78 18.88 -25.72
CA GLY A 218 3.78 19.47 -26.63
C GLY A 218 4.47 18.48 -27.57
N ALA A 219 4.03 17.22 -27.62
CA ALA A 219 4.48 16.27 -28.64
C ALA A 219 4.15 16.78 -30.06
N ASP A 220 5.05 16.50 -31.01
CA ASP A 220 4.79 16.74 -32.44
C ASP A 220 4.03 15.56 -33.05
N ALA A 221 3.57 15.72 -34.30
CA ALA A 221 2.84 14.66 -35.00
C ALA A 221 3.69 13.42 -35.32
N ALA A 222 5.02 13.49 -35.17
CA ALA A 222 5.90 12.33 -35.35
C ALA A 222 5.92 11.44 -34.11
N ASN A 223 5.90 12.05 -32.92
CA ASN A 223 5.82 11.34 -31.64
C ASN A 223 4.38 11.02 -31.24
N CYS A 224 3.41 11.86 -31.61
CA CYS A 224 1.99 11.62 -31.45
C CYS A 224 1.31 11.54 -32.83
N PRO A 225 1.42 10.40 -33.57
CA PRO A 225 0.76 10.24 -34.87
C PRO A 225 -0.73 10.57 -34.81
N THR A 226 -1.36 10.24 -33.69
CA THR A 226 -2.77 10.52 -33.41
C THR A 226 -3.11 12.00 -33.50
N ALA A 227 -2.22 12.91 -33.06
CA ALA A 227 -2.42 14.35 -33.21
C ALA A 227 -2.51 14.79 -34.67
N GLY A 228 -1.72 14.17 -35.55
CA GLY A 228 -1.79 14.41 -36.98
C GLY A 228 -3.04 13.81 -37.63
N ILE A 229 -3.47 12.63 -37.19
CA ILE A 229 -4.64 11.91 -37.73
C ILE A 229 -5.94 12.61 -37.31
N ASN A 230 -6.06 12.97 -36.03
CA ASN A 230 -7.30 13.48 -35.43
C ASN A 230 -7.33 15.02 -35.31
N GLY A 231 -6.22 15.71 -35.60
CA GLY A 231 -6.20 17.17 -35.76
C GLY A 231 -6.23 17.97 -34.45
N PHE A 232 -5.67 17.43 -33.36
CA PHE A 232 -5.58 18.09 -32.06
C PHE A 232 -4.14 18.46 -31.69
N THR A 233 -3.99 19.30 -30.66
CA THR A 233 -2.68 19.62 -30.09
C THR A 233 -2.47 18.78 -28.82
N PRO A 234 -1.42 17.94 -28.75
CA PRO A 234 -1.12 17.17 -27.55
C PRO A 234 -1.01 18.06 -26.32
N ASN A 235 -1.91 17.83 -25.37
CA ASN A 235 -1.91 18.46 -24.06
C ASN A 235 -1.98 17.39 -22.94
N GLY A 236 -1.64 16.15 -23.29
CA GLY A 236 -1.92 14.95 -22.53
C GLY A 236 -0.96 14.64 -21.39
N ALA A 237 -1.23 13.48 -20.78
CA ALA A 237 -0.61 12.98 -19.56
C ALA A 237 0.92 12.96 -19.62
N LYS A 238 1.53 13.00 -18.43
CA LYS A 238 2.94 12.64 -18.25
C LYS A 238 3.10 11.12 -18.43
N ASP A 239 4.33 10.66 -18.57
CA ASP A 239 4.69 9.24 -18.53
C ASP A 239 4.27 8.60 -17.18
N SER A 240 4.36 7.28 -17.06
CA SER A 240 4.02 6.51 -15.83
C SER A 240 4.91 6.78 -14.61
N GLY A 241 5.79 7.78 -14.68
CA GLY A 241 6.70 8.14 -13.60
C GLY A 241 5.98 8.54 -12.31
N HIS A 242 6.69 8.38 -11.20
CA HIS A 242 6.18 8.68 -9.87
C HIS A 242 7.24 9.30 -8.97
N GLU A 243 6.78 10.11 -8.04
CA GLU A 243 7.54 10.65 -6.92
C GLU A 243 6.92 10.16 -5.61
N HIS A 244 7.75 9.77 -4.64
CA HIS A 244 7.28 9.28 -3.35
C HIS A 244 8.14 9.81 -2.21
N LEU A 245 7.50 10.56 -1.31
CA LEU A 245 8.06 11.04 -0.06
C LEU A 245 7.46 10.24 1.10
N ASN A 246 8.31 9.71 1.98
CA ASN A 246 7.87 9.13 3.25
C ASN A 246 8.68 9.69 4.42
N LEU A 247 8.00 10.21 5.43
CA LEU A 247 8.58 10.67 6.67
C LEU A 247 7.99 9.87 7.82
N ARG A 248 8.83 9.36 8.72
CA ARG A 248 8.42 8.68 9.94
C ARG A 248 9.22 9.22 11.12
N LEU A 249 8.52 9.54 12.21
CA LEU A 249 9.12 9.88 13.49
C LEU A 249 8.52 8.98 14.56
N LYS A 250 9.37 8.35 15.37
CA LYS A 250 8.97 7.60 16.55
C LYS A 250 9.67 8.15 17.77
N ALA A 251 8.92 8.36 18.84
CA ALA A 251 9.43 8.73 20.14
C ALA A 251 9.05 7.64 21.15
N LEU A 252 9.99 7.28 22.01
CA LEU A 252 9.78 6.33 23.10
C LEU A 252 10.21 7.00 24.40
N TRP A 253 9.31 6.98 25.38
CA TRP A 253 9.52 7.58 26.70
C TRP A 253 9.23 6.56 27.79
N GLU A 254 10.27 6.17 28.52
CA GLU A 254 10.17 5.49 29.80
C GLU A 254 9.81 6.54 30.87
N MET A 255 8.52 6.82 31.02
CA MET A 255 8.03 7.83 31.94
C MET A 255 8.30 7.45 33.41
N SER A 256 8.27 6.14 33.71
CA SER A 256 8.67 5.55 34.98
C SER A 256 9.10 4.08 34.77
N ALA A 257 9.57 3.41 35.83
CA ALA A 257 9.87 1.97 35.77
C ALA A 257 8.69 1.10 35.33
N ASP A 258 7.46 1.59 35.52
CA ASP A 258 6.23 0.86 35.21
C ASP A 258 5.50 1.41 33.98
N THR A 259 5.90 2.57 33.43
CA THR A 259 5.13 3.26 32.38
C THR A 259 5.97 3.65 31.18
N GLN A 260 5.59 3.13 30.03
CA GLN A 260 6.18 3.45 28.73
C GLN A 260 5.14 4.15 27.84
N ILE A 261 5.58 5.20 27.15
CA ILE A 261 4.77 5.93 26.16
C ILE A 261 5.52 5.92 24.83
N ALA A 262 4.87 5.47 23.76
CA ALA A 262 5.40 5.55 22.41
C ALA A 262 4.48 6.38 21.51
N LEU A 263 5.06 7.31 20.77
CA LEU A 263 4.38 8.12 19.76
C LEU A 263 4.98 7.83 18.38
N THR A 264 4.17 7.38 17.43
CA THR A 264 4.55 7.24 16.02
C THR A 264 3.81 8.28 15.18
N LEU A 265 4.53 9.05 14.38
CA LEU A 265 4.00 9.98 13.39
C LEU A 265 4.51 9.59 12.01
N ILE A 266 3.62 9.53 11.01
CA ILE A 266 3.97 9.20 9.63
C ILE A 266 3.30 10.21 8.70
N TYR A 267 4.06 10.68 7.72
CA TYR A 267 3.56 11.43 6.57
C TYR A 267 4.05 10.75 5.30
N ALA A 268 3.16 10.53 4.35
CA ALA A 268 3.48 9.99 3.04
C ALA A 268 2.77 10.82 1.97
N ASP A 269 3.48 11.12 0.90
CA ASP A 269 2.98 11.82 -0.27
C ASP A 269 3.52 11.10 -1.51
N GLU A 270 2.64 10.74 -2.42
CA GLU A 270 2.96 9.99 -3.63
C GLU A 270 2.19 10.59 -4.80
N ASP A 271 2.92 11.06 -5.80
CA ASP A 271 2.38 11.61 -7.03
C ASP A 271 2.86 10.77 -8.20
N GLN A 272 1.91 10.21 -8.95
CA GLN A 272 2.16 9.42 -10.16
C GLN A 272 1.53 10.12 -11.36
N GLY A 273 2.13 9.95 -12.54
CA GLY A 273 1.52 10.25 -13.83
C GLY A 273 0.32 9.35 -14.12
N HIS A 274 0.27 8.76 -15.31
CA HIS A 274 -0.74 7.73 -15.58
C HIS A 274 -0.44 6.45 -14.79
N ASP A 275 -1.47 5.71 -14.39
CA ASP A 275 -1.32 4.45 -13.65
C ASP A 275 -1.36 3.19 -14.53
N GLU A 276 -1.59 3.37 -15.82
CA GLU A 276 -1.54 2.30 -16.82
C GLU A 276 -0.09 1.82 -17.01
N ASN A 277 0.25 0.70 -16.37
CA ASN A 277 1.59 0.12 -16.40
C ASN A 277 1.77 -0.97 -17.48
N VAL A 278 0.69 -1.31 -18.21
CA VAL A 278 0.71 -2.32 -19.28
C VAL A 278 -0.05 -1.79 -20.49
N PRO A 279 0.62 -1.45 -21.60
CA PRO A 279 -0.08 -1.01 -22.80
C PRO A 279 -0.75 -2.22 -23.48
N SER A 280 -2.07 -2.30 -23.37
CA SER A 280 -2.88 -3.39 -23.92
C SER A 280 -3.44 -3.10 -25.32
N GLY A 281 -3.39 -1.84 -25.78
CA GLY A 281 -3.90 -1.40 -27.09
C GLY A 281 -5.43 -1.38 -27.23
N ILE A 282 -6.18 -1.78 -26.20
CA ILE A 282 -7.66 -1.83 -26.14
C ILE A 282 -8.12 -1.38 -24.74
N MET A 283 -9.34 -0.83 -24.63
CA MET A 283 -9.84 -0.29 -23.35
C MET A 283 -10.02 -1.37 -22.25
N ASP A 284 -10.49 -2.57 -22.59
CA ASP A 284 -10.54 -3.76 -21.71
C ASP A 284 -10.99 -5.01 -22.50
N LEU A 285 -10.99 -6.19 -21.87
CA LEU A 285 -11.52 -7.43 -22.46
C LEU A 285 -13.03 -7.35 -22.73
N ASP A 286 -13.77 -6.61 -21.91
CA ASP A 286 -15.21 -6.42 -22.06
C ASP A 286 -15.53 -5.64 -23.35
N THR A 287 -14.64 -4.74 -23.78
CA THR A 287 -14.72 -3.95 -25.02
C THR A 287 -14.47 -4.83 -26.25
N VAL A 288 -13.56 -5.80 -26.16
CA VAL A 288 -13.33 -6.79 -27.24
C VAL A 288 -14.57 -7.66 -27.44
N ASP A 289 -15.15 -8.18 -26.36
CA ASP A 289 -16.32 -9.06 -26.42
C ASP A 289 -17.60 -8.29 -26.80
N SER A 290 -17.76 -7.05 -26.32
CA SER A 290 -18.95 -6.24 -26.56
C SER A 290 -18.97 -5.60 -27.95
N PHE A 291 -17.82 -5.18 -28.47
CA PHE A 291 -17.74 -4.42 -29.72
C PHE A 291 -16.96 -5.15 -30.84
N GLY A 292 -16.45 -6.36 -30.60
CA GLY A 292 -15.73 -7.15 -31.61
C GLY A 292 -14.40 -6.54 -32.05
N ILE A 293 -13.81 -5.67 -31.21
CA ILE A 293 -12.60 -4.93 -31.56
C ILE A 293 -11.38 -5.86 -31.44
N GLN A 294 -10.77 -6.18 -32.58
CA GLN A 294 -9.57 -7.05 -32.65
C GLN A 294 -8.29 -6.32 -33.05
N THR A 295 -8.37 -5.01 -33.23
CA THR A 295 -7.24 -4.14 -33.58
C THR A 295 -7.00 -3.16 -32.46
N ALA A 296 -5.73 -2.80 -32.21
CA ALA A 296 -5.43 -1.75 -31.26
C ALA A 296 -6.11 -0.46 -31.70
N ILE A 297 -6.83 0.16 -30.78
CA ILE A 297 -7.57 1.41 -31.03
C ILE A 297 -6.63 2.60 -30.80
N ASP A 298 -5.70 2.45 -29.85
CA ASP A 298 -4.70 3.45 -29.52
C ASP A 298 -3.66 3.58 -30.64
N PRO A 299 -3.63 4.69 -31.39
CA PRO A 299 -2.83 4.78 -32.61
C PRO A 299 -1.33 4.94 -32.31
N GLY A 300 -0.51 4.14 -32.99
CA GLY A 300 0.94 4.16 -32.83
C GLY A 300 1.47 3.25 -31.72
N THR A 301 0.59 2.68 -30.89
CA THR A 301 1.00 1.88 -29.72
C THR A 301 0.77 0.40 -29.98
N GLY A 302 -0.36 -0.08 -30.51
CA GLY A 302 -0.46 -1.50 -30.92
C GLY A 302 -0.33 -2.52 -29.77
N PHE A 303 -0.28 -3.82 -30.09
CA PHE A 303 -0.21 -4.91 -29.09
C PHE A 303 1.21 -5.43 -28.84
N TRP A 304 1.40 -6.09 -27.69
CA TRP A 304 2.52 -7.02 -27.48
C TRP A 304 2.66 -7.99 -28.67
N PRO A 305 3.88 -8.32 -29.16
CA PRO A 305 5.20 -7.96 -28.61
C PRO A 305 5.77 -6.66 -29.16
N ASN A 306 5.07 -6.04 -30.10
CA ASN A 306 5.58 -4.93 -30.89
C ASN A 306 5.59 -3.63 -30.08
N ASN A 307 4.69 -3.52 -29.11
CA ASN A 307 4.72 -2.51 -28.07
C ASN A 307 4.84 -3.15 -26.70
N ARG A 308 5.71 -2.55 -25.88
CA ARG A 308 6.06 -3.03 -24.55
C ARG A 308 5.96 -1.95 -23.49
N ASN A 309 5.90 -0.67 -23.88
CA ASN A 309 6.11 0.46 -22.99
C ASN A 309 5.59 1.80 -23.54
N GLU A 310 4.76 1.83 -24.58
CA GLU A 310 4.27 3.08 -25.18
C GLU A 310 2.73 3.14 -25.11
N LEU A 311 2.17 4.29 -24.74
CA LEU A 311 0.74 4.61 -24.85
C LEU A 311 0.51 6.00 -25.47
N SER A 312 -0.70 6.28 -25.94
CA SER A 312 -1.08 7.56 -26.56
C SER A 312 -2.33 8.15 -25.89
N HIS A 313 -2.20 8.52 -24.61
CA HIS A 313 -3.23 9.26 -23.85
C HIS A 313 -3.06 10.76 -24.07
N ASP A 314 -4.12 11.45 -24.46
CA ASP A 314 -4.11 12.88 -24.76
C ASP A 314 -4.83 13.74 -23.72
N LEU A 315 -5.62 13.13 -22.83
CA LEU A 315 -6.08 13.76 -21.62
C LEU A 315 -4.99 13.77 -20.54
N ALA A 316 -5.02 14.79 -19.69
CA ALA A 316 -4.10 14.86 -18.56
C ALA A 316 -4.52 13.88 -17.47
N GLU A 317 -3.62 12.97 -17.11
CA GLU A 317 -3.82 11.97 -16.06
C GLU A 317 -2.86 12.19 -14.88
N SER A 318 -3.30 11.74 -13.72
CA SER A 318 -2.51 11.81 -12.48
C SER A 318 -3.15 10.94 -11.41
N ASN A 319 -2.33 10.39 -10.52
CA ASN A 319 -2.77 9.76 -9.29
C ASN A 319 -1.94 10.29 -8.12
N SER A 320 -2.58 11.07 -7.25
CA SER A 320 -1.96 11.71 -6.10
C SER A 320 -2.54 11.15 -4.80
N ASN A 321 -1.66 10.85 -3.86
CA ASN A 321 -1.94 10.08 -2.65
C ASN A 321 -1.22 10.71 -1.46
N GLU A 322 -1.98 11.26 -0.51
CA GLU A 322 -1.43 11.87 0.71
C GLU A 322 -1.96 11.14 1.94
N THR A 323 -1.09 10.73 2.86
CA THR A 323 -1.47 10.05 4.11
C THR A 323 -0.73 10.63 5.31
N SER A 324 -1.47 10.90 6.38
CA SER A 324 -0.94 11.28 7.69
C SER A 324 -1.43 10.31 8.76
N VAL A 325 -0.51 9.78 9.57
CA VAL A 325 -0.82 8.84 10.66
C VAL A 325 -0.21 9.34 11.98
N ALA A 326 -0.96 9.23 13.07
CA ALA A 326 -0.48 9.43 14.43
C ALA A 326 -0.95 8.28 15.31
N ILE A 327 -0.03 7.66 16.06
CA ILE A 327 -0.31 6.52 16.94
C ILE A 327 0.33 6.79 18.29
N LEU A 328 -0.48 6.73 19.35
CA LEU A 328 -0.06 6.83 20.74
C LEU A 328 -0.30 5.48 21.42
N ASN A 329 0.78 4.87 21.88
CA ASN A 329 0.77 3.68 22.71
C ASN A 329 1.19 4.05 24.12
N VAL A 330 0.43 3.61 25.11
CA VAL A 330 0.76 3.71 26.53
C VAL A 330 0.70 2.32 27.12
N SER A 331 1.79 1.87 27.75
CA SER A 331 1.84 0.62 28.50
C SER A 331 2.14 0.94 29.96
N HIS A 332 1.38 0.37 30.88
CA HIS A 332 1.55 0.57 32.32
C HIS A 332 1.47 -0.77 33.05
N GLN A 333 2.56 -1.14 33.72
CA GLN A 333 2.55 -2.27 34.65
C GLN A 333 1.85 -1.86 35.94
N TRP A 334 0.62 -2.32 36.13
CA TRP A 334 -0.17 -1.98 37.31
C TRP A 334 0.34 -2.73 38.55
N ASN A 335 0.74 -3.99 38.37
CA ASN A 335 1.41 -4.81 39.37
C ASN A 335 2.12 -6.01 38.68
N GLU A 336 2.66 -6.95 39.45
CA GLU A 336 3.35 -8.14 38.93
C GLU A 336 2.48 -9.02 38.02
N ALA A 337 1.16 -9.01 38.21
CA ALA A 337 0.23 -9.85 37.46
C ALA A 337 -0.40 -9.14 36.25
N TRP A 338 -0.49 -7.80 36.27
CA TRP A 338 -1.30 -7.04 35.31
C TRP A 338 -0.52 -5.94 34.60
N VAL A 339 -0.67 -5.93 33.27
CA VAL A 339 -0.24 -4.85 32.39
C VAL A 339 -1.45 -4.24 31.70
N LEU A 340 -1.58 -2.92 31.76
CA LEU A 340 -2.61 -2.16 31.07
C LEU A 340 -2.01 -1.47 29.85
N LYS A 341 -2.67 -1.58 28.70
CA LYS A 341 -2.25 -0.96 27.45
C LYS A 341 -3.38 -0.10 26.88
N SER A 342 -3.01 1.05 26.33
CA SER A 342 -3.89 1.93 25.56
C SER A 342 -3.22 2.23 24.24
N THR A 343 -3.91 1.93 23.14
CA THR A 343 -3.46 2.24 21.79
C THR A 343 -4.48 3.14 21.14
N THR A 344 -4.11 4.38 20.85
CA THR A 344 -4.95 5.34 20.14
C THR A 344 -4.28 5.72 18.83
N GLY A 345 -4.99 5.56 17.72
CA GLY A 345 -4.49 5.99 16.42
C GLY A 345 -5.47 6.86 15.68
N LEU A 346 -4.91 7.71 14.83
CA LEU A 346 -5.60 8.56 13.88
C LEU A 346 -4.89 8.42 12.54
N ILE A 347 -5.67 8.27 11.47
CA ILE A 347 -5.18 8.38 10.10
C ILE A 347 -6.10 9.31 9.31
N LYS A 348 -5.50 10.10 8.43
CA LYS A 348 -6.17 10.82 7.36
C LYS A 348 -5.48 10.47 6.05
N ALA A 349 -6.26 10.16 5.02
CA ALA A 349 -5.75 9.87 3.70
C ALA A 349 -6.60 10.56 2.64
N THR A 350 -5.95 11.15 1.65
CA THR A 350 -6.58 11.76 0.48
C THR A 350 -6.01 11.11 -0.76
N GLN A 351 -6.89 10.79 -1.71
CA GLN A 351 -6.51 10.31 -3.02
C GLN A 351 -7.24 11.14 -4.08
N LYS A 352 -6.50 11.67 -5.05
CA LYS A 352 -7.04 12.39 -6.21
C LYS A 352 -6.53 11.73 -7.46
N ARG A 353 -7.45 11.30 -8.31
CA ARG A 353 -7.13 10.60 -9.55
C ARG A 353 -7.85 11.21 -10.73
N ARG A 354 -7.16 11.26 -11.87
CA ARG A 354 -7.71 11.71 -13.15
C ARG A 354 -7.33 10.70 -14.23
N PHE A 355 -8.33 10.25 -14.97
CA PHE A 355 -8.19 9.26 -16.04
C PHE A 355 -8.78 9.74 -17.34
N ASP A 356 -8.08 9.36 -18.39
CA ASP A 356 -8.59 9.18 -19.72
C ASP A 356 -9.27 7.82 -19.82
N ASN A 357 -10.52 7.80 -20.27
CA ASN A 357 -11.34 6.60 -20.32
C ASN A 357 -11.81 6.24 -21.73
N ASP A 358 -11.39 6.99 -22.75
CA ASP A 358 -11.70 6.69 -24.14
C ASP A 358 -10.54 6.02 -24.88
N GLY A 359 -9.31 6.14 -24.36
CA GLY A 359 -8.13 5.41 -24.83
C GLY A 359 -7.77 5.74 -26.28
N VAL A 360 -8.21 6.90 -26.80
CA VAL A 360 -7.92 7.34 -28.16
C VAL A 360 -7.53 8.81 -28.15
N GLY A 361 -6.25 9.08 -28.45
CA GLY A 361 -5.78 10.44 -28.64
C GLY A 361 -6.68 11.25 -29.59
N GLY A 362 -7.06 12.47 -29.22
CA GLY A 362 -7.73 13.46 -30.04
C GLY A 362 -9.24 13.47 -29.97
N LEU A 363 -9.83 12.56 -29.20
CA LEU A 363 -11.25 12.50 -28.97
C LEU A 363 -11.48 12.42 -27.46
N ASP A 364 -11.52 13.57 -26.77
CA ASP A 364 -11.81 13.72 -25.32
C ASP A 364 -13.24 13.25 -24.95
N GLY A 365 -13.67 12.09 -25.44
CA GLY A 365 -15.03 11.60 -25.38
C GLY A 365 -15.46 11.21 -23.98
N LEU A 366 -14.54 10.69 -23.17
CA LEU A 366 -14.85 10.20 -21.82
C LEU A 366 -13.64 10.28 -20.90
N GLY A 367 -13.80 10.93 -19.76
CA GLY A 367 -12.80 10.85 -18.71
C GLY A 367 -13.39 10.94 -17.32
N ARG A 368 -12.54 10.72 -16.32
CA ARG A 368 -12.98 10.55 -14.93
C ARG A 368 -12.08 11.31 -13.96
N ILE A 369 -12.69 11.96 -12.98
CA ILE A 369 -12.00 12.55 -11.83
C ILE A 369 -12.56 11.92 -10.57
N ASN A 370 -11.69 11.23 -9.83
CA ASN A 370 -12.01 10.62 -8.56
C ASN A 370 -11.31 11.38 -7.43
N GLN A 371 -12.04 11.73 -6.39
CA GLN A 371 -11.52 12.28 -5.15
C GLN A 371 -12.04 11.45 -3.98
N TYR A 372 -11.13 10.88 -3.22
CA TYR A 372 -11.42 10.12 -2.01
C TYR A 372 -10.76 10.78 -0.82
N GLU A 373 -11.52 10.98 0.25
CA GLU A 373 -11.01 11.47 1.53
C GLU A 373 -11.46 10.50 2.62
N GLY A 374 -10.51 9.99 3.38
CA GLY A 374 -10.76 9.06 4.47
C GLY A 374 -10.14 9.54 5.77
N SER A 375 -10.83 9.28 6.87
CA SER A 375 -10.24 9.38 8.20
C SER A 375 -10.69 8.20 9.05
N SER A 376 -9.77 7.67 9.83
CA SER A 376 -10.08 6.63 10.81
C SER A 376 -9.44 6.99 12.14
N TRP A 377 -10.20 6.85 13.21
CA TRP A 377 -9.72 7.01 14.57
C TRP A 377 -10.18 5.82 15.38
N SER A 378 -9.29 5.26 16.20
CA SER A 378 -9.66 4.22 17.15
C SER A 378 -8.85 4.30 18.42
N THR A 379 -9.47 3.96 19.53
CA THR A 379 -8.80 3.72 20.81
C THR A 379 -9.14 2.31 21.28
N GLU A 380 -8.09 1.52 21.49
CA GLU A 380 -8.13 0.22 22.16
C GLU A 380 -7.60 0.37 23.58
N LEU A 381 -8.33 -0.17 24.55
CA LEU A 381 -7.87 -0.40 25.92
C LEU A 381 -7.77 -1.90 26.15
N ARG A 382 -6.65 -2.35 26.72
CA ARG A 382 -6.36 -3.76 26.94
C ARG A 382 -5.75 -3.98 28.32
N ALA A 383 -6.14 -5.07 28.96
CA ALA A 383 -5.55 -5.57 30.19
C ALA A 383 -5.03 -6.99 29.94
N GLU A 384 -3.76 -7.19 30.21
CA GLU A 384 -3.07 -8.48 30.09
C GLU A 384 -2.74 -8.96 31.51
N GLY A 385 -3.25 -10.13 31.88
CA GLY A 385 -3.10 -10.73 33.20
C GLY A 385 -2.35 -12.07 33.11
N SER A 386 -1.39 -12.31 33.99
CA SER A 386 -0.73 -13.61 34.14
C SER A 386 -0.79 -14.09 35.59
N PHE A 387 -1.20 -15.34 35.76
CA PHE A 387 -1.36 -16.05 37.02
C PHE A 387 -0.80 -17.45 36.86
N ASP A 388 -0.35 -18.12 37.92
CA ASP A 388 0.36 -19.42 37.92
C ASP A 388 0.09 -20.36 36.72
N ALA A 389 -1.19 -20.69 36.44
CA ALA A 389 -1.58 -21.57 35.34
C ALA A 389 -2.51 -20.90 34.31
N MET A 390 -2.69 -19.58 34.37
CA MET A 390 -3.67 -18.84 33.56
C MET A 390 -3.09 -17.54 33.01
N GLU A 391 -3.27 -17.34 31.72
CA GLU A 391 -3.09 -16.05 31.06
C GLU A 391 -4.44 -15.51 30.59
N LEU A 392 -4.60 -14.19 30.65
CA LEU A 392 -5.81 -13.49 30.25
C LEU A 392 -5.46 -12.28 29.40
N VAL A 393 -6.14 -12.10 28.27
CA VAL A 393 -6.30 -10.78 27.65
C VAL A 393 -7.76 -10.38 27.75
N LEU A 394 -8.03 -9.16 28.18
CA LEU A 394 -9.33 -8.50 28.03
C LEU A 394 -9.13 -7.18 27.32
N GLY A 395 -10.00 -6.84 26.40
CA GLY A 395 -9.92 -5.57 25.70
C GLY A 395 -11.24 -5.03 25.19
N ALA A 396 -11.22 -3.73 24.94
CA ALA A 396 -12.30 -3.00 24.32
C ALA A 396 -11.71 -2.05 23.29
N ILE A 397 -12.32 -1.98 22.11
CA ILE A 397 -11.95 -1.03 21.08
C ILE A 397 -13.17 -0.23 20.65
N TYR A 398 -13.01 1.09 20.64
CA TYR A 398 -13.95 2.02 20.03
C TYR A 398 -13.29 2.66 18.82
N SER A 399 -14.04 2.76 17.73
CA SER A 399 -13.54 3.24 16.45
C SER A 399 -14.57 4.05 15.69
N ARG A 400 -14.10 5.01 14.91
CA ARG A 400 -14.91 5.86 14.04
C ARG A 400 -14.15 6.09 12.75
N ASP A 401 -14.74 5.67 11.65
CA ASP A 401 -14.21 5.90 10.32
C ASP A 401 -15.19 6.74 9.51
N ARG A 402 -14.63 7.58 8.66
CA ARG A 402 -15.36 8.36 7.67
C ARG A 402 -14.66 8.27 6.34
N GLN A 403 -15.44 8.14 5.29
CA GLN A 403 -14.94 8.17 3.93
C GLN A 403 -15.91 8.96 3.05
N GLU A 404 -15.41 9.99 2.41
CA GLU A 404 -16.08 10.72 1.33
C GLU A 404 -15.46 10.30 0.00
N GLN A 405 -16.32 10.05 -0.98
CA GLN A 405 -15.93 9.67 -2.32
C GLN A 405 -16.70 10.56 -3.29
N GLN A 406 -16.00 11.19 -4.22
CA GLN A 406 -16.57 11.95 -5.32
C GLN A 406 -16.00 11.41 -6.61
N ASN A 407 -16.89 11.07 -7.53
CA ASN A 407 -16.54 10.47 -8.80
C ASN A 407 -17.26 11.23 -9.90
N ASN A 408 -16.52 12.02 -10.65
CA ASN A 408 -17.05 12.86 -11.70
C ASN A 408 -16.64 12.27 -13.05
N VAL A 409 -17.62 11.81 -13.82
CA VAL A 409 -17.41 11.35 -15.19
C VAL A 409 -17.76 12.52 -16.11
N PHE A 410 -16.78 12.99 -16.86
CA PHE A 410 -16.99 14.01 -17.88
C PHE A 410 -17.08 13.33 -19.25
N VAL A 411 -17.98 13.86 -20.07
CA VAL A 411 -18.21 13.43 -21.45
C VAL A 411 -18.12 14.67 -22.32
N SER A 412 -17.29 14.66 -23.36
CA SER A 412 -17.25 15.79 -24.30
C SER A 412 -18.57 15.90 -25.06
N THR A 413 -19.03 17.15 -25.23
CA THR A 413 -20.20 17.51 -26.04
C THR A 413 -19.79 18.09 -27.40
N GLY A 414 -18.52 17.92 -27.80
CA GLY A 414 -17.99 18.43 -29.05
C GLY A 414 -18.77 17.90 -30.26
N ALA A 415 -19.12 18.79 -31.20
CA ALA A 415 -19.78 18.45 -32.46
C ALA A 415 -18.96 17.49 -33.35
N GLU A 416 -17.71 17.21 -32.98
CA GLU A 416 -16.79 16.32 -33.71
C GLU A 416 -16.99 14.82 -33.41
N LEU A 417 -17.62 14.46 -32.28
CA LEU A 417 -18.00 13.07 -31.97
C LEU A 417 -19.04 12.51 -32.96
N GLY A 418 -19.81 13.38 -33.61
CA GLY A 418 -20.81 13.00 -34.60
C GLY A 418 -20.24 12.51 -35.95
N HIS A 419 -18.93 12.63 -36.17
CA HIS A 419 -18.32 12.39 -37.48
C HIS A 419 -17.06 11.52 -37.48
N GLN A 420 -16.48 11.18 -36.33
CA GLN A 420 -15.27 10.36 -36.28
C GLN A 420 -15.57 8.95 -35.80
N SER A 421 -15.41 7.99 -36.72
CA SER A 421 -15.38 6.57 -36.42
C SER A 421 -13.94 6.12 -36.29
N VAL A 422 -13.55 5.52 -35.18
CA VAL A 422 -12.26 4.81 -35.08
C VAL A 422 -12.50 3.39 -35.57
N GLY A 423 -11.90 3.03 -36.71
CA GLY A 423 -12.07 1.70 -37.32
C GLY A 423 -13.48 1.36 -37.81
N GLY A 424 -14.36 2.36 -38.03
CA GLY A 424 -15.75 2.13 -38.46
C GLY A 424 -16.74 1.85 -37.31
N VAL A 425 -16.27 1.86 -36.06
CA VAL A 425 -17.13 1.88 -34.87
C VAL A 425 -17.46 3.35 -34.58
N GLY A 426 -18.75 3.70 -34.61
CA GLY A 426 -19.20 5.04 -34.22
C GLY A 426 -18.98 5.25 -32.73
N ILE A 427 -18.36 6.36 -32.34
CA ILE A 427 -18.27 6.75 -30.94
C ILE A 427 -19.65 7.23 -30.48
N LEU A 428 -19.94 6.96 -29.21
CA LEU A 428 -21.20 7.21 -28.50
C LEU A 428 -21.91 8.50 -28.99
N PRO A 429 -23.25 8.47 -29.19
CA PRO A 429 -23.99 9.65 -29.65
C PRO A 429 -23.79 10.83 -28.68
N PRO A 430 -23.93 12.09 -29.15
CA PRO A 430 -23.84 13.25 -28.26
C PRO A 430 -24.83 13.07 -27.11
N PHE A 431 -24.30 13.00 -25.88
CA PHE A 431 -25.11 12.83 -24.69
C PHE A 431 -25.87 14.14 -24.42
N PRO A 432 -27.18 14.10 -24.15
CA PRO A 432 -27.94 15.24 -23.67
C PRO A 432 -27.22 15.94 -22.50
N GLU A 433 -27.20 17.28 -22.50
CA GLU A 433 -26.80 18.03 -21.32
C GLU A 433 -27.60 17.56 -20.11
N GLY A 434 -26.91 17.14 -19.05
CA GLY A 434 -27.55 16.64 -17.81
C GLY A 434 -27.89 15.16 -17.78
N LEU A 435 -27.44 14.33 -18.74
CA LEU A 435 -27.46 12.87 -18.57
C LEU A 435 -26.58 12.54 -17.36
N GLY A 436 -27.17 11.99 -16.29
CA GLY A 436 -26.63 11.88 -14.92
C GLY A 436 -25.39 10.99 -14.72
N LEU A 437 -24.45 10.98 -15.67
CA LEU A 437 -23.11 10.44 -15.54
C LEU A 437 -22.20 11.39 -14.71
N LEU A 438 -22.58 12.66 -14.56
CA LEU A 438 -21.69 13.75 -14.18
C LEU A 438 -21.13 13.70 -12.75
N LEU A 439 -21.80 13.08 -11.77
CA LEU A 439 -21.28 13.01 -10.40
C LEU A 439 -21.92 11.88 -9.60
N ASN A 440 -21.10 10.96 -9.12
CA ASN A 440 -21.45 9.98 -8.09
C ASN A 440 -20.69 10.34 -6.82
N ALA A 441 -21.41 10.81 -5.80
CA ALA A 441 -20.86 11.13 -4.50
C ALA A 441 -21.39 10.16 -3.45
N LYS A 442 -20.49 9.61 -2.63
CA LYS A 442 -20.83 8.73 -1.50
C LYS A 442 -20.16 9.23 -0.25
N ASN A 443 -20.86 9.13 0.87
CA ASN A 443 -20.32 9.40 2.18
C ASN A 443 -20.68 8.24 3.11
N HIS A 444 -19.67 7.70 3.78
CA HIS A 444 -19.82 6.58 4.71
C HIS A 444 -19.25 7.00 6.06
N GLU A 445 -20.02 6.74 7.12
CA GLU A 445 -19.53 6.84 8.49
C GLU A 445 -19.80 5.51 9.20
N ILE A 446 -18.75 4.92 9.76
CA ILE A 446 -18.82 3.66 10.49
C ILE A 446 -18.35 3.92 11.91
N THR A 447 -19.19 3.63 12.89
CA THR A 447 -18.81 3.64 14.31
C THR A 447 -18.86 2.21 14.82
N GLY A 448 -17.77 1.77 15.43
CA GLY A 448 -17.63 0.41 15.97
C GLY A 448 -17.27 0.42 17.44
N LEU A 449 -17.94 -0.44 18.22
CA LEU A 449 -17.53 -0.81 19.57
C LEU A 449 -17.40 -2.34 19.59
N ALA A 450 -16.25 -2.85 20.03
CA ALA A 450 -16.05 -4.27 20.24
C ALA A 450 -15.43 -4.53 21.61
N LEU A 451 -15.85 -5.64 22.21
CA LEU A 451 -15.23 -6.22 23.40
C LEU A 451 -14.63 -7.56 22.98
N PHE A 452 -13.45 -7.86 23.49
CA PHE A 452 -12.79 -9.13 23.24
C PHE A 452 -12.08 -9.61 24.50
N GLY A 453 -11.84 -10.90 24.55
CA GLY A 453 -10.98 -11.47 25.56
C GLY A 453 -10.62 -12.90 25.24
N ASP A 454 -9.46 -13.32 25.74
CA ASP A 454 -9.01 -14.70 25.71
C ASP A 454 -8.57 -15.10 27.11
N VAL A 455 -8.84 -16.35 27.48
CA VAL A 455 -8.27 -17.03 28.62
C VAL A 455 -7.49 -18.21 28.07
N THR A 456 -6.21 -18.30 28.40
CA THR A 456 -5.38 -19.47 28.16
C THR A 456 -5.09 -20.14 29.50
N TYR A 457 -5.55 -21.37 29.66
CA TYR A 457 -5.31 -22.20 30.85
C TYR A 457 -4.29 -23.29 30.53
N HIS A 458 -3.12 -23.24 31.17
CA HIS A 458 -2.05 -24.23 31.02
C HIS A 458 -2.40 -25.46 31.87
N VAL A 459 -3.08 -26.43 31.27
CA VAL A 459 -3.48 -27.68 31.94
C VAL A 459 -2.25 -28.51 32.28
N THR A 460 -1.25 -28.49 31.40
CA THR A 460 0.08 -29.10 31.57
C THR A 460 1.11 -28.28 30.76
N ASP A 461 2.40 -28.56 30.93
CA ASP A 461 3.50 -27.94 30.13
C ASP A 461 3.38 -28.13 28.60
N SER A 462 2.43 -28.95 28.12
CA SER A 462 2.22 -29.25 26.70
C SER A 462 0.76 -29.17 26.25
N LEU A 463 -0.15 -28.77 27.14
CA LEU A 463 -1.58 -28.73 26.86
C LEU A 463 -2.20 -27.44 27.39
N ASP A 464 -2.65 -26.62 26.46
CA ASP A 464 -3.38 -25.38 26.74
C ASP A 464 -4.85 -25.52 26.36
N LEU A 465 -5.71 -25.00 27.24
CA LEU A 465 -7.12 -24.78 26.95
C LEU A 465 -7.35 -23.29 26.72
N ILE A 466 -7.75 -22.92 25.51
CA ILE A 466 -7.98 -21.53 25.12
C ILE A 466 -9.50 -21.30 24.98
N VAL A 467 -10.00 -20.25 25.62
CA VAL A 467 -11.40 -19.81 25.54
C VAL A 467 -11.42 -18.32 25.23
N GLY A 468 -12.09 -17.89 24.17
CA GLY A 468 -12.18 -16.48 23.79
C GLY A 468 -13.27 -16.17 22.78
#